data_AF-D7E9Y8-F1
#
_entry.id   AF-D7E9Y8-F1
#
_cell.length_a   1.000
_cell.length_b   1.000
_cell.length_c   1.000
_cell.angle_alpha   90.00
_cell.angle_beta   90.00
_cell.angle_gamma   90.00
#
_symmetry.space_group_name_H-M   'P 1'
#
loop_
_entity.id
_entity.type
_entity.pdbx_description
1 polymer ?
#
loop_
_entity_poly.entity_id
_entity_poly.type
_entity_poly.pdbx_seq_one_letter_code
_entity_poly.pdbx_strand_id
1 'polypeptide(L)'
;MRLLVFIGKFFLFLTIMFILGIPAIQSYLSSPDNALNARDFFTFYLPINLVPFFALVFATPIDKRKMVKLLGIGTAAIFAFNLVIIGLQFTFLDYAGEMFNIYAIGRAAFPFLLWYGFTYNDLKLDNDNNM
;
A
#
# COMPACT_ATOMS: atom_id res chain seq x y z
N MET A 1 5.71 24.72 0.43
CA MET A 1 6.56 24.27 -0.70
C MET A 1 6.93 22.78 -0.64
N ARG A 2 7.33 22.21 0.52
CA ARG A 2 7.68 20.79 0.66
C ARG A 2 6.51 19.80 0.43
N LEU A 3 5.30 20.11 0.90
CA LEU A 3 4.12 19.25 0.74
C LEU A 3 3.69 19.10 -0.73
N LEU A 4 3.70 20.18 -1.51
CA LEU A 4 3.35 20.17 -2.93
C LEU A 4 4.34 19.34 -3.76
N VAL A 5 5.63 19.42 -3.45
CA VAL A 5 6.67 18.60 -4.08
C VAL A 5 6.52 17.12 -3.69
N PHE A 6 6.18 16.85 -2.43
CA PHE A 6 5.88 15.50 -1.96
C PHE A 6 4.66 14.91 -2.70
N ILE A 7 3.56 15.66 -2.75
CA ILE A 7 2.32 15.28 -3.44
C ILE A 7 2.61 15.02 -4.93
N GLY A 8 3.38 15.89 -5.59
CA GLY A 8 3.76 15.70 -6.99
C GLY A 8 4.57 14.43 -7.24
N LYS A 9 5.58 14.15 -6.41
CA LYS A 9 6.38 12.91 -6.48
C LYS A 9 5.54 11.68 -6.16
N PHE A 10 4.61 11.81 -5.23
CA PHE A 10 3.69 10.78 -4.84
C PHE A 10 2.70 10.42 -5.96
N PHE A 11 2.12 11.41 -6.64
CA PHE A 11 1.27 11.18 -7.81
C PHE A 11 2.03 10.63 -9.01
N LEU A 12 3.28 11.06 -9.23
CA LEU A 12 4.15 10.46 -10.24
C LEU A 12 4.42 8.99 -9.92
N PHE A 13 4.72 8.68 -8.66
CA PHE A 13 4.93 7.32 -8.19
C PHE A 13 3.68 6.45 -8.36
N LEU A 14 2.50 6.95 -7.97
CA LEU A 14 1.22 6.28 -8.20
C LEU A 14 0.97 6.04 -9.69
N THR A 15 1.26 7.03 -10.55
CA THR A 15 1.14 6.90 -12.01
C THR A 15 2.03 5.80 -12.55
N ILE A 16 3.29 5.72 -12.08
CA ILE A 16 4.22 4.66 -12.49
C ILE A 16 3.72 3.28 -12.01
N MET A 17 3.28 3.17 -10.77
CA MET A 17 2.71 1.92 -10.24
C MET A 17 1.41 1.51 -10.97
N PHE A 18 0.59 2.49 -11.36
CA PHE A 18 -0.60 2.26 -12.16
C PHE A 18 -0.24 1.72 -13.54
N ILE A 19 0.70 2.35 -14.25
CA ILE A 19 1.18 1.90 -15.57
C ILE A 19 1.78 0.48 -15.49
N LEU A 20 2.63 0.23 -14.48
CA LEU A 20 3.23 -1.09 -14.25
C LEU A 20 2.19 -2.14 -13.82
N GLY A 21 1.05 -1.71 -13.29
CA GLY A 21 -0.07 -2.56 -12.91
C GLY A 21 -1.02 -2.94 -14.03
N ILE A 22 -0.98 -2.23 -15.17
CA ILE A 22 -1.86 -2.50 -16.33
C ILE A 22 -1.78 -3.97 -16.78
N PRO A 23 -0.61 -4.62 -16.91
CA PRO A 23 -0.53 -6.03 -17.30
C PRO A 23 -1.18 -6.98 -16.29
N ALA A 24 -1.04 -6.70 -14.99
CA ALA A 24 -1.66 -7.50 -13.93
C ALA A 24 -3.18 -7.32 -13.91
N ILE A 25 -3.66 -6.08 -14.10
CA ILE A 25 -5.08 -5.76 -14.25
C ILE A 25 -5.66 -6.42 -15.51
N GLN A 26 -4.95 -6.39 -16.64
CA GLN A 26 -5.38 -7.06 -17.88
C GLN A 26 -5.41 -8.58 -17.72
N SER A 27 -4.42 -9.17 -17.05
CA SER A 27 -4.40 -10.61 -16.74
C SER A 27 -5.56 -11.00 -15.82
N TYR A 28 -5.87 -10.17 -14.83
CA TYR A 28 -7.03 -10.33 -13.95
C TYR A 28 -8.36 -10.29 -14.73
N LEU A 29 -8.52 -9.29 -15.61
CA LEU A 29 -9.74 -9.11 -16.41
C LEU A 29 -9.93 -10.19 -17.48
N SER A 30 -8.84 -10.78 -17.98
CA SER A 30 -8.88 -11.82 -19.02
C SER A 30 -9.05 -13.23 -18.46
N SER A 31 -8.64 -13.49 -17.21
CA SER A 31 -8.84 -14.78 -16.56
C SER A 31 -8.90 -14.60 -15.04
N PRO A 32 -10.11 -14.41 -14.46
CA PRO A 32 -10.29 -14.19 -13.02
C PRO A 32 -9.69 -15.31 -12.16
N ASP A 33 -9.66 -16.54 -12.68
CA ASP A 33 -9.07 -17.71 -12.01
C ASP A 33 -7.54 -17.61 -11.83
N ASN A 34 -6.86 -16.81 -12.65
CA ASN A 34 -5.41 -16.59 -12.57
C ASN A 34 -5.03 -15.42 -11.65
N ALA A 35 -6.01 -14.69 -11.11
CA ALA A 35 -5.82 -13.53 -10.24
C ALA A 35 -5.06 -13.81 -8.93
N LEU A 36 -4.92 -15.08 -8.56
CA LEU A 36 -4.46 -15.57 -7.26
C LEU A 36 -3.20 -16.45 -7.37
N ASN A 37 -2.29 -16.12 -8.29
CA ASN A 37 -0.98 -16.77 -8.33
C ASN A 37 -0.01 -16.08 -7.35
N ALA A 38 0.82 -16.86 -6.65
CA ALA A 38 1.93 -16.38 -5.85
C ALA A 38 2.85 -15.41 -6.63
N ARG A 39 2.99 -15.60 -7.95
CA ARG A 39 3.71 -14.66 -8.82
C ARG A 39 3.12 -13.25 -8.71
N ASP A 40 1.83 -13.08 -8.94
CA ASP A 40 1.15 -11.77 -8.93
C ASP A 40 1.12 -11.17 -7.52
N PHE A 41 1.12 -12.02 -6.50
CA PHE A 41 1.35 -11.58 -5.13
C PHE A 41 2.69 -10.86 -4.95
N PHE A 42 3.79 -11.49 -5.36
CA PHE A 42 5.12 -10.89 -5.18
C PHE A 42 5.44 -9.76 -6.17
N THR A 43 4.91 -9.82 -7.39
CA THR A 43 5.22 -8.85 -8.44
C THR A 43 4.29 -7.65 -8.46
N PHE A 44 3.08 -7.77 -7.92
CA PHE A 44 2.07 -6.72 -8.02
C PHE A 44 1.45 -6.35 -6.68
N TYR A 45 0.79 -7.29 -6.00
CA TYR A 45 0.04 -7.00 -4.79
C TYR A 45 0.91 -6.58 -3.59
N LEU A 46 2.08 -7.19 -3.43
CA LEU A 46 2.98 -6.83 -2.35
C LEU A 46 3.70 -5.48 -2.65
N PRO A 47 4.24 -5.22 -3.85
CA PRO A 47 4.82 -3.93 -4.20
C PRO A 47 3.84 -2.75 -4.12
N ILE A 48 2.60 -2.92 -4.57
CA ILE A 48 1.58 -1.84 -4.53
C ILE A 48 1.25 -1.39 -3.10
N ASN A 49 1.50 -2.24 -2.10
CA ASN A 49 1.37 -1.87 -0.70
C ASN A 49 2.68 -1.39 -0.07
N LEU A 50 3.79 -2.12 -0.27
CA LEU A 50 5.06 -1.85 0.41
C LEU A 50 5.71 -0.55 -0.05
N VAL A 51 5.75 -0.31 -1.35
CA VAL A 51 6.48 0.84 -1.89
C VAL A 51 5.86 2.17 -1.45
N PRO A 52 4.53 2.41 -1.52
CA PRO A 52 3.96 3.64 -0.98
C PRO A 52 4.15 3.75 0.54
N PHE A 53 4.04 2.64 1.29
CA PHE A 53 4.29 2.66 2.74
C PHE A 53 5.73 3.09 3.07
N PHE A 54 6.72 2.51 2.39
CA PHE A 54 8.12 2.87 2.58
C PHE A 54 8.38 4.32 2.20
N ALA A 55 7.85 4.78 1.07
CA ALA A 55 7.97 6.17 0.64
C ALA A 55 7.43 7.14 1.70
N LEU A 56 6.28 6.82 2.32
CA LEU A 56 5.68 7.62 3.38
C LEU A 56 6.53 7.61 4.66
N VAL A 57 7.00 6.44 5.10
CA VAL A 57 7.86 6.33 6.30
C VAL A 57 9.18 7.08 6.10
N PHE A 58 9.82 6.97 4.94
CA PHE A 58 11.05 7.72 4.61
C PHE A 58 10.82 9.24 4.52
N ALA A 59 9.62 9.67 4.11
CA ALA A 59 9.27 11.09 4.05
C ALA A 59 8.93 11.68 5.43
N THR A 60 8.77 10.84 6.46
CA THR A 60 8.43 11.28 7.81
C THR A 60 9.68 11.72 8.58
N PRO A 61 9.69 12.90 9.23
CA PRO A 61 10.85 13.38 10.00
C PRO A 61 10.97 12.65 11.35
N ILE A 62 11.42 11.39 11.33
CA ILE A 62 11.60 10.55 12.52
C ILE A 62 13.03 10.01 12.63
N ASP A 63 13.43 9.65 13.85
CA ASP A 63 14.74 9.05 14.10
C ASP A 63 14.94 7.72 13.35
N LYS A 64 16.17 7.46 12.92
CA LYS A 64 16.54 6.24 12.16
C LYS A 64 16.12 4.94 12.87
N ARG A 65 16.29 4.86 14.20
CA ARG A 65 15.91 3.66 14.97
C ARG A 65 14.40 3.44 14.94
N LYS A 66 13.61 4.52 15.05
CA LYS A 66 12.14 4.46 14.97
C LYS A 66 11.69 4.14 13.56
N MET A 67 12.29 4.77 12.55
CA MET A 67 12.05 4.49 11.13
C MET A 67 12.21 3.00 10.80
N VAL A 68 13.34 2.39 11.16
CA VAL A 68 13.58 0.95 10.93
C VAL A 68 12.52 0.08 11.63
N LYS A 69 12.14 0.43 12.86
CA LYS A 69 11.08 -0.27 13.58
C LYS A 69 9.73 -0.17 12.86
N LEU A 70 9.37 1.01 12.36
CA LEU A 70 8.14 1.21 11.59
C LEU A 70 8.16 0.45 10.26
N LEU A 71 9.29 0.44 9.55
CA LEU A 71 9.45 -0.33 8.31
C LEU A 71 9.26 -1.83 8.58
N GLY A 72 9.86 -2.36 9.64
CA GLY A 72 9.73 -3.78 10.00
C GLY A 72 8.29 -4.16 10.37
N ILE A 73 7.69 -3.45 11.33
CA ILE A 73 6.31 -3.73 11.79
C ILE A 73 5.32 -3.53 10.64
N GLY A 74 5.49 -2.47 9.86
CA GLY A 74 4.58 -2.18 8.75
C GLY A 74 4.70 -3.15 7.60
N THR A 75 5.89 -3.65 7.29
CA THR A 75 6.07 -4.75 6.32
C THR A 75 5.31 -6.00 6.76
N ALA A 76 5.43 -6.37 8.04
CA ALA A 76 4.70 -7.52 8.58
C ALA A 76 3.18 -7.32 8.52
N ALA A 77 2.69 -6.12 8.86
CA ALA A 77 1.27 -5.78 8.78
C ALA A 77 0.74 -5.80 7.33
N ILE A 78 1.52 -5.28 6.37
CA ILE A 78 1.19 -5.33 4.94
C ILE A 78 1.14 -6.76 4.43
N PHE A 79 2.08 -7.60 4.84
CA PHE A 79 2.07 -9.01 4.48
C PHE A 79 0.83 -9.72 5.03
N ALA A 80 0.52 -9.53 6.32
CA ALA A 80 -0.68 -10.08 6.95
C ALA A 80 -1.96 -9.59 6.28
N PHE A 81 -2.07 -8.29 5.98
CA PHE A 81 -3.21 -7.72 5.26
C PHE A 81 -3.40 -8.38 3.89
N ASN A 82 -2.33 -8.53 3.12
CA ASN A 82 -2.39 -9.17 1.81
C ASN A 82 -2.82 -10.64 1.90
N LEU A 83 -2.38 -11.38 2.93
CA LEU A 83 -2.83 -12.75 3.18
C LEU A 83 -4.32 -12.82 3.54
N VAL A 84 -4.83 -11.87 4.32
CA VAL A 84 -6.26 -11.78 4.64
C VAL A 84 -7.07 -11.55 3.35
N ILE A 85 -6.64 -10.64 2.48
CA ILE A 85 -7.33 -10.41 1.20
C ILE A 85 -7.33 -11.67 0.35
N ILE A 86 -6.21 -12.40 0.26
CA ILE A 86 -6.15 -13.67 -0.45
C ILE A 86 -7.14 -14.68 0.15
N GLY A 87 -7.16 -14.83 1.48
CA GLY A 87 -8.09 -15.73 2.15
C GLY A 87 -9.56 -15.39 1.88
N LEU A 88 -9.89 -14.10 1.88
CA LEU A 88 -11.23 -13.62 1.52
C LEU A 88 -11.55 -13.86 0.04
N GLN A 89 -10.59 -13.68 -0.87
CA GLN A 89 -10.77 -13.98 -2.29
C GLN A 89 -11.05 -15.47 -2.53
N PHE A 90 -10.40 -16.37 -1.79
CA PHE A 90 -10.72 -17.81 -1.86
C PHE A 90 -12.07 -18.17 -1.23
N THR A 91 -12.47 -17.47 -0.16
CA THR A 91 -13.74 -17.73 0.54
C THR A 91 -14.95 -17.26 -0.27
N PHE A 92 -14.80 -16.16 -1.01
CA PHE A 92 -15.88 -15.50 -1.77
C PHE A 92 -15.60 -15.50 -3.28
N LEU A 93 -15.20 -16.65 -3.83
CA LEU A 93 -14.91 -16.81 -5.27
C LEU A 93 -16.10 -16.43 -6.15
N ASP A 94 -17.31 -16.81 -5.75
CA ASP A 94 -18.55 -16.52 -6.49
C ASP A 94 -18.84 -15.01 -6.61
N TYR A 95 -18.23 -14.19 -5.76
CA TYR A 95 -18.36 -12.73 -5.72
C TYR A 95 -17.06 -12.01 -6.09
N ALA A 96 -16.07 -12.71 -6.66
CA ALA A 96 -14.74 -12.18 -6.91
C ALA A 96 -14.76 -10.90 -7.78
N GLY A 97 -15.65 -10.83 -8.78
CA GLY A 97 -15.83 -9.65 -9.63
C GLY A 97 -16.36 -8.43 -8.87
N GLU A 98 -17.32 -8.63 -7.97
CA GLU A 98 -17.94 -7.56 -7.16
C GLU A 98 -16.98 -7.07 -6.07
N MET A 99 -16.27 -8.02 -5.43
CA MET A 99 -15.32 -7.73 -4.36
C MET A 99 -13.97 -7.21 -4.87
N PHE A 100 -13.66 -7.36 -6.16
CA PHE A 100 -12.41 -6.88 -6.76
C PHE A 100 -12.15 -5.41 -6.46
N ASN A 101 -13.14 -4.55 -6.70
CA ASN A 101 -13.01 -3.12 -6.49
C ASN A 101 -12.78 -2.79 -5.01
N ILE A 102 -13.46 -3.50 -4.10
CA ILE A 102 -13.31 -3.33 -2.66
C ILE A 102 -11.89 -3.73 -2.23
N TYR A 103 -11.39 -4.86 -2.72
CA TYR A 103 -10.03 -5.31 -2.44
C TYR A 103 -8.97 -4.37 -3.04
N ALA A 104 -9.19 -3.85 -4.25
CA ALA A 104 -8.31 -2.88 -4.89
C ALA A 104 -8.25 -1.56 -4.09
N ILE A 105 -9.39 -1.03 -3.66
CA ILE A 105 -9.46 0.16 -2.79
C ILE A 105 -8.76 -0.11 -1.46
N GLY A 106 -9.01 -1.26 -0.84
CA GLY A 106 -8.35 -1.66 0.40
C GLY A 106 -6.82 -1.71 0.25
N ARG A 107 -6.33 -2.33 -0.82
CA ARG A 107 -4.89 -2.40 -1.13
C ARG A 107 -4.29 -1.01 -1.38
N ALA A 108 -5.00 -0.13 -2.06
CA ALA A 108 -4.53 1.24 -2.27
C ALA A 108 -4.52 2.06 -0.97
N ALA A 109 -5.55 1.96 -0.13
CA ALA A 109 -5.71 2.78 1.07
C ALA A 109 -4.85 2.32 2.26
N PHE A 110 -4.66 1.00 2.41
CA PHE A 110 -4.02 0.41 3.59
C PHE A 110 -2.62 0.97 3.92
N PRO A 111 -1.70 1.19 2.95
CA PRO A 111 -0.38 1.80 3.21
C PRO A 111 -0.47 3.17 3.88
N PHE A 112 -1.47 3.98 3.51
CA PHE A 112 -1.68 5.32 4.05
C PHE A 112 -2.24 5.26 5.46
N LEU A 113 -3.24 4.41 5.69
CA LEU A 113 -3.84 4.22 7.01
C LEU A 113 -2.81 3.69 8.01
N LEU A 114 -1.99 2.73 7.57
CA LEU A 114 -0.93 2.15 8.39
C LEU A 114 0.15 3.17 8.74
N TRP A 115 0.64 3.92 7.74
CA TRP A 115 1.58 5.00 7.95
C TRP A 115 1.02 6.07 8.89
N TYR A 116 -0.22 6.52 8.64
CA TYR A 116 -0.88 7.53 9.46
C TYR A 116 -1.00 7.07 10.91
N GLY A 117 -1.50 5.84 11.15
CA GLY A 117 -1.61 5.28 12.49
C GLY A 117 -0.27 5.19 13.24
N PHE A 118 0.83 4.94 12.52
CA PHE A 118 2.16 4.85 13.11
C PHE A 118 2.84 6.19 13.37
N THR A 119 2.51 7.21 12.60
CA THR A 119 3.23 8.50 12.61
C THR A 119 2.40 9.66 13.12
N TYR A 120 1.11 9.47 13.39
CA TYR A 120 0.18 10.52 13.82
C TYR A 120 0.71 11.36 14.98
N ASN A 121 1.20 10.72 16.04
CA ASN A 121 1.70 11.42 17.23
C ASN A 121 2.96 12.23 16.92
N ASP A 122 3.84 11.73 16.04
CA ASP A 122 5.06 12.43 15.65
C ASP A 122 4.76 13.64 14.77
N LEU A 123 3.81 13.51 13.85
CA LEU A 123 3.35 14.60 12.99
C LEU A 123 2.61 15.70 13.78
N LYS A 124 1.92 15.32 14.87
CA LYS A 124 1.26 16.26 15.76
C LYS A 124 2.28 17.08 16.58
N LEU A 125 3.27 16.40 17.16
CA LEU A 125 4.31 17.05 17.97
C LEU A 125 5.20 18.00 17.15
N ASP A 126 5.46 17.72 15.87
CA ASP A 126 6.23 18.63 15.01
C ASP A 126 5.44 19.91 14.67
N ASN A 127 4.11 19.83 14.50
CA ASN A 127 3.29 21.02 14.28
C ASN A 127 3.20 21.91 15.53
N ASP A 128 3.07 21.33 16.72
CA ASP A 128 2.95 22.08 17.98
C ASP A 128 4.26 22.81 18.35
N ASN A 129 5.42 22.32 17.91
CA ASN A 129 6.73 22.96 18.15
C ASN A 129 7.11 24.03 17.12
N ASN A 130 6.36 24.14 16.02
CA ASN A 130 6.60 25.11 14.93
C ASN A 130 5.55 26.25 14.90
N MET A 131 4.69 26.34 15.93
CA MET A 131 3.77 27.45 16.19
C MET A 131 4.27 28.29 17.37
#